data_AF-A0A8W8MID4-F1
#
_entry.id   AF-A0A8W8MID4-F1
#
_cell.length_a   1.000
_cell.length_b   1.000
_cell.length_c   1.000
_cell.angle_alpha   90.00
_cell.angle_beta   90.00
_cell.angle_gamma   90.00
#
_symmetry.space_group_name_H-M   'P 1'
#
loop_
_entity.id
_entity.type
_entity.pdbx_description
1 polymer ?
#
loop_
_entity_poly.entity_id
_entity_poly.type
_entity_poly.pdbx_seq_one_letter_code
_entity_poly.pdbx_strand_id
1 'polypeptide(L)'
;MNQECLACSSDDQCVTLSSKKVHCVRAVSNLALHKPAKQSSTFTWAEAGLNYSADLAADGNNGTDFVVDKCTSTEGGDTNPWWLVDLRAIYTIKSVRIFNRGMDEWGVDASDRLRNVTVTVGLTESDVNTPCGFFAGPVEVFGYSV
;
A
#
# COMPACT_ATOMS: atom_id res chain seq x y z
N MET A 1 -32.58 -19.10 -3.51
CA MET A 1 -32.46 -20.15 -4.54
C MET A 1 -31.32 -19.71 -5.45
N ASN A 2 -30.23 -20.49 -5.49
CA ASN A 2 -29.28 -20.69 -6.59
C ASN A 2 -28.06 -21.40 -6.01
N GLN A 3 -28.11 -22.72 -6.11
CA GLN A 3 -27.29 -23.70 -5.40
C GLN A 3 -25.87 -23.85 -6.01
N GLU A 4 -25.49 -22.97 -6.94
CA GLU A 4 -24.24 -23.04 -7.71
C GLU A 4 -23.11 -22.16 -7.16
N CYS A 5 -23.38 -21.24 -6.22
CA CYS A 5 -22.34 -20.38 -5.61
C CYS A 5 -21.60 -21.04 -4.42
N LEU A 6 -21.94 -22.27 -4.03
CA LEU A 6 -21.35 -22.97 -2.88
C LEU A 6 -19.92 -23.50 -3.14
N ALA A 7 -19.40 -23.41 -4.37
CA ALA A 7 -18.08 -23.93 -4.75
C ALA A 7 -16.94 -22.89 -4.78
N CYS A 8 -17.23 -21.60 -4.55
CA CYS A 8 -16.21 -20.55 -4.47
C CYS A 8 -15.52 -20.60 -3.10
N SER A 9 -14.18 -20.43 -3.06
CA SER A 9 -13.48 -20.14 -1.80
C SER A 9 -13.98 -18.81 -1.21
N SER A 10 -13.82 -18.57 0.09
CA SER A 10 -14.16 -17.29 0.72
C SER A 10 -13.49 -16.08 0.05
N ASP A 11 -12.37 -16.33 -0.63
CA ASP A 11 -11.52 -15.31 -1.25
C ASP A 11 -11.85 -15.08 -2.75
N ASP A 12 -12.75 -15.89 -3.33
CA ASP A 12 -13.08 -15.84 -4.75
C ASP A 12 -14.37 -15.05 -4.98
N GLN A 13 -14.38 -14.23 -6.03
CA GLN A 13 -15.62 -13.64 -6.53
C GLN A 13 -16.27 -14.58 -7.54
N CYS A 14 -17.53 -14.94 -7.31
CA CYS A 14 -18.32 -15.67 -8.27
C CYS A 14 -18.88 -14.68 -9.31
N VAL A 15 -18.43 -14.76 -10.55
CA VAL A 15 -18.97 -13.97 -11.66
C VAL A 15 -19.75 -14.88 -12.62
N THR A 16 -20.86 -14.36 -13.14
CA THR A 16 -21.65 -15.04 -14.18
C THR A 16 -21.28 -14.43 -15.52
N LEU A 17 -20.52 -15.17 -16.34
CA LEU A 17 -20.29 -14.77 -17.72
C LEU A 17 -21.47 -15.24 -18.59
N SER A 18 -21.68 -14.55 -19.71
CA SER A 18 -22.78 -14.72 -20.68
C SER A 18 -22.78 -16.13 -21.32
N SER A 19 -23.18 -17.13 -20.54
CA SER A 19 -23.72 -18.46 -20.92
C SER A 19 -23.55 -19.41 -19.71
N LYS A 20 -24.32 -19.21 -18.64
CA LYS A 20 -24.56 -20.19 -17.54
C LYS A 20 -23.34 -20.80 -16.82
N LYS A 21 -22.11 -20.31 -17.04
CA LYS A 21 -20.91 -20.83 -16.38
C LYS A 21 -20.50 -19.87 -15.28
N VAL A 22 -20.65 -20.32 -14.04
CA VAL A 22 -20.11 -19.64 -12.85
C VAL A 22 -18.60 -19.80 -12.89
N HIS A 23 -17.88 -18.67 -12.92
CA HIS A 23 -16.43 -18.66 -12.80
C HIS A 23 -16.03 -18.08 -11.45
N CYS A 24 -15.23 -18.85 -10.70
CA CYS A 24 -14.51 -18.34 -9.55
C CYS A 24 -13.32 -17.54 -10.08
N VAL A 25 -13.39 -16.22 -10.00
CA VAL A 25 -12.22 -15.38 -10.24
C VAL A 25 -11.60 -15.11 -8.89
N ARG A 26 -10.32 -15.43 -8.75
CA ARG A 26 -9.56 -15.06 -7.55
C ARG A 26 -9.50 -13.54 -7.50
N ALA A 27 -10.33 -12.95 -6.65
CA ALA A 27 -10.28 -11.52 -6.42
C ALA A 27 -8.97 -11.23 -5.69
N VAL A 28 -8.10 -10.45 -6.32
CA VAL A 28 -6.95 -9.88 -5.60
C VAL A 28 -7.52 -8.79 -4.71
N SER A 29 -7.92 -9.17 -3.50
CA SER A 29 -8.46 -8.25 -2.51
C SER A 29 -7.33 -7.45 -1.88
N ASN A 30 -7.46 -6.12 -1.85
CA ASN A 30 -6.58 -5.27 -1.07
C ASN A 30 -6.92 -5.45 0.42
N LEU A 31 -6.18 -6.32 1.10
CA LEU A 31 -6.37 -6.62 2.52
C LEU A 31 -6.16 -5.39 3.41
N ALA A 32 -5.30 -4.46 2.99
CA ALA A 32 -4.94 -3.26 3.74
C ALA A 32 -6.01 -2.16 3.66
N LEU A 33 -6.95 -2.22 2.70
CA LEU A 33 -7.93 -1.16 2.50
C LEU A 33 -8.72 -0.85 3.78
N HIS A 34 -8.66 0.40 4.20
CA HIS A 34 -9.25 0.99 5.40
C HIS A 34 -8.92 0.26 6.71
N LYS A 35 -7.76 -0.41 6.74
CA LYS A 35 -7.23 -0.99 7.97
C LYS A 35 -6.48 0.08 8.78
N PRO A 36 -6.48 -0.02 10.12
CA PRO A 36 -5.71 0.90 10.94
C PRO A 36 -4.24 0.86 10.57
N ALA A 37 -3.68 2.04 10.36
CA ALA A 37 -2.26 2.17 10.13
C ALA A 37 -1.60 3.04 11.22
N LYS A 38 -0.30 2.81 11.42
CA LYS A 38 0.57 3.59 12.28
C LYS A 38 1.85 3.91 11.53
N GLN A 39 2.51 4.99 11.94
CA GLN A 39 3.84 5.34 11.46
C GLN A 39 4.66 5.91 12.60
N SER A 40 5.98 5.89 12.46
CA SER A 40 6.95 6.33 13.46
C SER A 40 6.72 7.76 13.94
N SER A 41 6.39 8.65 13.02
CA SER A 41 6.06 10.06 13.25
C SER A 41 5.10 10.53 12.16
N THR A 42 4.39 11.63 12.38
CA THR A 42 3.40 12.13 11.41
C THR A 42 3.68 13.58 11.08
N PHE A 43 3.98 13.87 9.81
CA PHE A 43 4.12 15.23 9.33
C PHE A 43 2.75 15.93 9.30
N THR A 44 2.70 17.10 9.91
CA THR A 44 1.55 17.98 9.87
C THR A 44 1.92 19.31 9.23
N TRP A 45 1.08 19.78 8.31
CA TRP A 45 1.20 21.11 7.75
C TRP A 45 0.14 22.00 8.38
N ALA A 46 0.51 22.61 9.50
CA ALA A 46 -0.37 23.39 10.35
C ALA A 46 -1.02 24.57 9.60
N GLU A 47 -0.27 25.29 8.77
CA GLU A 47 -0.77 26.45 8.01
C GLU A 47 -1.84 26.07 6.99
N ALA A 48 -1.77 24.86 6.42
CA ALA A 48 -2.77 24.33 5.50
C ALA A 48 -3.86 23.49 6.20
N GLY A 49 -3.75 23.26 7.52
CA GLY A 49 -4.64 22.37 8.26
C GLY A 49 -4.59 20.92 7.80
N LEU A 50 -3.45 20.47 7.25
CA LEU A 50 -3.31 19.13 6.68
C LEU A 50 -2.52 18.19 7.60
N ASN A 51 -2.97 16.94 7.65
CA ASN A 51 -2.34 15.87 8.42
C ASN A 51 -2.03 14.68 7.50
N TYR A 52 -0.75 14.31 7.39
CA TYR A 52 -0.30 13.24 6.50
C TYR A 52 -0.17 11.91 7.24
N SER A 53 -1.30 11.46 7.81
CA SER A 53 -1.42 10.28 8.67
C SER A 53 -1.21 8.95 7.94
N ALA A 54 -0.82 7.93 8.70
CA ALA A 54 -0.57 6.57 8.22
C ALA A 54 -1.71 5.98 7.35
N ASP A 55 -2.96 6.28 7.68
CA ASP A 55 -4.13 5.68 7.02
C ASP A 55 -4.26 6.08 5.53
N LEU A 56 -3.61 7.18 5.11
CA LEU A 56 -3.58 7.62 3.71
C LEU A 56 -2.93 6.60 2.78
N ALA A 57 -2.00 5.77 3.28
CA ALA A 57 -1.42 4.69 2.47
C ALA A 57 -2.36 3.47 2.30
N ALA A 58 -3.50 3.47 3.00
CA ALA A 58 -4.46 2.39 3.06
C ALA A 58 -5.90 2.86 2.73
N ASP A 59 -6.07 4.06 2.20
CA ASP A 59 -7.39 4.66 1.93
C ASP A 59 -7.99 4.28 0.57
N GLY A 60 -7.19 3.63 -0.30
CA GLY A 60 -7.58 3.22 -1.64
C GLY A 60 -7.27 4.23 -2.74
N ASN A 61 -6.71 5.40 -2.40
CA ASN A 61 -6.14 6.33 -3.37
C ASN A 61 -4.71 5.90 -3.72
N ASN A 62 -4.48 5.55 -4.99
CA ASN A 62 -3.15 5.16 -5.49
C ASN A 62 -2.42 6.31 -6.19
N GLY A 63 -2.95 7.53 -6.07
CA GLY A 63 -2.31 8.72 -6.58
C GLY A 63 -0.96 8.98 -5.91
N THR A 64 -0.06 9.64 -6.64
CA THR A 64 1.34 9.81 -6.23
C THR A 64 1.69 11.27 -5.94
N ASP A 65 0.75 12.19 -6.14
CA ASP A 65 0.90 13.61 -5.88
C ASP A 65 0.70 13.91 -4.39
N PHE A 66 1.72 14.47 -3.76
CA PHE A 66 1.68 14.74 -2.33
C PHE A 66 0.66 15.82 -1.93
N VAL A 67 0.44 16.79 -2.80
CA VAL A 67 -0.45 17.93 -2.56
C VAL A 67 -1.89 17.55 -2.86
N VAL A 68 -2.12 16.88 -4.00
CA VAL A 68 -3.45 16.56 -4.52
C VAL A 68 -3.96 15.23 -3.96
N ASP A 69 -3.17 14.16 -4.08
CA ASP A 69 -3.60 12.80 -3.75
C ASP A 69 -3.41 12.45 -2.26
N LYS A 70 -2.62 13.24 -1.54
CA LYS A 70 -2.29 13.07 -0.11
C LYS A 70 -1.61 11.73 0.19
N CYS A 71 -0.29 11.71 0.17
CA CYS A 71 0.48 10.55 0.62
C CYS A 71 0.79 10.62 2.12
N THR A 72 0.86 9.47 2.81
CA THR A 72 1.39 9.44 4.18
C THR A 72 2.80 10.03 4.28
N SER A 73 3.14 10.67 5.39
CA SER A 73 4.50 11.20 5.59
C SER A 73 4.90 11.20 7.06
N THR A 74 6.13 10.74 7.30
CA THR A 74 6.84 10.95 8.56
C THR A 74 7.43 12.36 8.63
N GLU A 75 7.78 12.79 9.84
CA GLU A 75 8.40 14.10 10.07
C GLU A 75 9.78 14.22 9.43
N GLY A 76 10.17 15.46 9.10
CA GLY A 76 11.51 15.76 8.62
C GLY A 76 12.54 15.47 9.71
N GLY A 77 13.48 14.55 9.43
CA GLY A 77 14.54 14.17 10.37
C GLY A 77 14.24 12.90 11.18
N ASP A 78 13.15 12.19 10.89
CA ASP A 78 12.94 10.84 11.42
C ASP A 78 14.06 9.89 10.96
N THR A 79 14.87 9.40 11.90
CA THR A 79 16.08 8.61 11.62
C THR A 79 15.79 7.14 11.37
N ASN A 80 14.63 6.64 11.78
CA ASN A 80 14.22 5.26 11.57
C ASN A 80 12.73 5.21 11.20
N PRO A 81 12.37 5.78 10.04
CA PRO A 81 10.98 5.89 9.64
C PRO A 81 10.40 4.51 9.36
N TRP A 82 9.20 4.27 9.88
CA TRP A 82 8.45 3.04 9.61
C TRP A 82 6.97 3.34 9.44
N TRP A 83 6.29 2.46 8.70
CA TRP A 83 4.85 2.44 8.53
C TRP A 83 4.36 1.00 8.73
N LEU A 84 3.23 0.85 9.40
CA LEU A 84 2.65 -0.43 9.77
C LEU A 84 1.14 -0.39 9.56
N VAL A 85 0.58 -1.47 9.03
CA VAL A 85 -0.87 -1.68 8.94
C VAL A 85 -1.28 -2.92 9.72
N ASP A 86 -2.29 -2.77 10.57
CA ASP A 86 -2.92 -3.87 11.29
C ASP A 86 -4.08 -4.43 10.48
N LEU A 87 -3.88 -5.60 9.87
CA LEU A 87 -4.91 -6.26 9.06
C LEU A 87 -6.10 -6.79 9.87
N ARG A 88 -6.01 -6.78 11.22
CA ARG A 88 -7.03 -7.25 12.20
C ARG A 88 -7.41 -8.72 12.13
N ALA A 89 -6.80 -9.48 11.24
CA ALA A 89 -6.94 -10.93 11.12
C ALA A 89 -5.68 -11.51 10.49
N ILE A 90 -5.54 -12.83 10.60
CA ILE A 90 -4.41 -13.55 10.03
C ILE A 90 -4.71 -13.85 8.56
N TYR A 91 -3.81 -13.41 7.67
CA TYR A 91 -3.93 -13.64 6.24
C TYR A 91 -2.66 -14.28 5.67
N THR A 92 -2.83 -15.06 4.61
CA THR A 92 -1.70 -15.44 3.76
C THR A 92 -1.42 -14.32 2.76
N ILE A 93 -0.34 -13.57 3.00
CA ILE A 93 0.08 -12.49 2.11
C ILE A 93 0.72 -13.07 0.84
N LYS A 94 0.12 -12.75 -0.31
CA LYS A 94 0.57 -13.24 -1.63
C LYS A 94 1.52 -12.25 -2.31
N SER A 95 1.28 -10.95 -2.11
CA SER A 95 2.06 -9.88 -2.71
C SER A 95 1.83 -8.59 -1.93
N VAL A 96 2.86 -7.76 -1.85
CA VAL A 96 2.77 -6.38 -1.37
C VAL A 96 3.05 -5.46 -2.55
N ARG A 97 2.22 -4.43 -2.74
CA ARG A 97 2.43 -3.38 -3.74
C ARG A 97 2.54 -2.04 -3.01
N ILE A 98 3.57 -1.28 -3.32
CA ILE A 98 3.83 0.04 -2.75
C ILE A 98 3.74 1.07 -3.88
N PHE A 99 2.98 2.14 -3.66
CA PHE A 99 2.95 3.30 -4.54
C PHE A 99 3.85 4.37 -3.94
N ASN A 100 4.85 4.82 -4.69
CA ASN A 100 5.81 5.81 -4.24
C ASN A 100 5.30 7.23 -4.58
N ARG A 101 5.69 8.22 -3.78
CA ARG A 101 5.46 9.63 -4.11
C ARG A 101 6.22 9.98 -5.40
N GLY A 102 5.58 10.72 -6.29
CA GLY A 102 6.17 11.23 -7.52
C GLY A 102 6.34 12.74 -7.50
N MET A 103 6.40 13.33 -8.70
CA MET A 103 6.25 14.77 -8.90
C MET A 103 4.88 15.22 -8.39
N ASP A 104 4.86 16.27 -7.57
CA ASP A 104 3.62 16.90 -7.11
C ASP A 104 3.18 18.09 -7.98
N GLU A 105 2.01 18.65 -7.68
CA GLU A 105 1.37 19.77 -8.39
C GLU A 105 2.28 21.02 -8.48
N TRP A 106 3.27 21.14 -7.59
CA TRP A 106 4.24 22.24 -7.60
C TRP A 106 5.54 21.90 -8.33
N GLY A 107 5.61 20.73 -8.96
CA GLY A 107 6.77 20.26 -9.69
C GLY A 107 7.91 19.76 -8.80
N VAL A 108 7.64 19.45 -7.53
CA VAL A 108 8.64 18.89 -6.62
C VAL A 108 8.62 17.37 -6.73
N ASP A 109 9.74 16.78 -7.16
CA ASP A 109 9.94 15.34 -7.13
C ASP A 109 10.57 14.90 -5.80
N ALA A 110 9.95 13.91 -5.16
CA ALA A 110 10.44 13.30 -3.93
C ALA A 110 10.54 11.77 -4.04
N SER A 111 10.50 11.22 -5.26
CA SER A 111 10.52 9.79 -5.52
C SER A 111 11.78 9.10 -5.00
N ASP A 112 12.91 9.80 -4.94
CA ASP A 112 14.17 9.29 -4.40
C ASP A 112 14.15 9.01 -2.89
N ARG A 113 13.18 9.59 -2.14
CA ARG A 113 13.13 9.42 -0.68
C ARG A 113 12.84 8.00 -0.27
N LEU A 114 12.04 7.28 -1.06
CA LEU A 114 11.69 5.89 -0.78
C LEU A 114 12.75 4.97 -1.42
N ARG A 115 13.74 4.58 -0.63
CA ARG A 115 14.83 3.70 -1.06
C ARG A 115 15.29 2.83 0.11
N ASN A 116 15.87 1.68 -0.21
CA ASN A 116 16.32 0.69 0.78
C ASN A 116 15.23 0.30 1.80
N VAL A 117 14.01 0.09 1.31
CA VAL A 117 12.86 -0.28 2.15
C VAL A 117 12.79 -1.79 2.30
N THR A 118 12.78 -2.27 3.55
CA THR A 118 12.52 -3.67 3.87
C THR A 118 11.05 -3.85 4.21
N VAL A 119 10.38 -4.78 3.55
CA VAL A 119 8.99 -5.13 3.84
C VAL A 119 8.96 -6.41 4.65
N THR A 120 8.41 -6.33 5.85
CA THR A 120 8.30 -7.43 6.80
C THR A 120 6.84 -7.73 7.11
N VAL A 121 6.55 -8.99 7.46
CA VAL A 121 5.24 -9.45 7.91
C VAL A 121 5.39 -10.23 9.21
N GLY A 122 4.38 -10.15 10.06
CA GLY A 122 4.35 -10.80 11.37
C GLY A 122 2.92 -10.97 11.86
N LEU A 123 2.74 -11.79 12.90
CA LEU A 123 1.43 -11.98 13.56
C LEU A 123 1.15 -10.90 14.61
N THR A 124 2.20 -10.31 15.16
CA THR A 124 2.15 -9.24 16.17
C THR A 124 3.15 -8.15 15.82
N GLU A 125 2.98 -6.94 16.37
CA GLU A 125 3.94 -5.84 16.19
C GLU A 125 5.36 -6.20 16.69
N SER A 126 5.47 -7.07 17.70
CA SER A 126 6.76 -7.54 18.24
C SER A 126 7.40 -8.66 17.42
N ASP A 127 6.63 -9.37 16.59
CA ASP A 127 7.08 -10.53 15.81
C ASP A 127 7.25 -10.22 14.32
N VAL A 128 7.35 -8.94 13.95
CA VAL A 128 7.58 -8.48 12.57
C VAL A 128 9.01 -8.79 12.14
N ASN A 129 9.28 -10.07 11.89
CA ASN A 129 10.63 -10.60 11.68
C ASN A 129 10.79 -11.36 10.35
N THR A 130 9.70 -11.56 9.60
CA THR A 130 9.76 -12.30 8.33
C THR A 130 9.86 -11.31 7.16
N PRO A 131 11.01 -11.15 6.50
CA PRO A 131 11.11 -10.33 5.30
C PRO A 131 10.32 -10.97 4.16
N CYS A 132 9.47 -10.18 3.51
CA CYS A 132 8.69 -10.60 2.34
C CYS A 132 9.07 -9.83 1.07
N GLY A 133 9.89 -8.77 1.18
CA GLY A 133 10.39 -8.03 0.04
C GLY A 133 11.43 -6.97 0.43
N PHE A 134 12.19 -6.52 -0.57
CA PHE A 134 13.11 -5.40 -0.46
C PHE A 134 12.95 -4.50 -1.68
N PHE A 135 12.79 -3.20 -1.45
CA PHE A 135 12.70 -2.18 -2.48
C PHE A 135 13.94 -1.28 -2.41
N ALA A 136 14.84 -1.44 -3.38
CA ALA A 136 16.11 -0.72 -3.42
C ALA A 136 15.92 0.79 -3.68
N GLY A 137 14.84 1.19 -4.38
CA GLY A 137 14.57 2.56 -4.78
C GLY A 137 14.23 2.67 -6.27
N PRO A 138 13.97 3.89 -6.77
CA PRO A 138 13.90 4.14 -8.21
C PRO A 138 15.23 3.78 -8.86
N VAL A 139 15.18 3.03 -9.96
CA VAL A 139 16.35 2.75 -10.79
C VAL A 139 16.45 3.89 -11.80
N GLU A 140 17.36 4.84 -11.60
CA GLU A 140 17.75 5.76 -12.66
C GLU A 140 18.49 4.95 -13.75
N VAL A 141 17.76 4.52 -14.77
CA VAL A 141 18.39 4.07 -16.01
C VAL A 141 18.89 5.32 -16.72
N PHE A 142 20.16 5.68 -16.49
CA PHE A 142 20.85 6.65 -17.34
C PHE A 142 20.97 6.05 -18.74
N GLY A 143 19.96 6.27 -19.57
CA GLY A 143 20.07 6.09 -21.01
C GLY A 143 20.95 7.20 -21.56
N TYR A 144 22.24 6.91 -21.77
CA TYR A 144 23.06 7.72 -22.67
C TYR A 144 22.41 7.66 -24.05
N SER A 145 21.86 8.78 -24.52
CA SER A 145 21.63 8.96 -25.95
C SER A 145 22.98 9.22 -26.60
N VAL A 146 23.32 8.40 -27.59
CA VAL A 146 24.48 8.56 -28.48
C VAL A 146 24.40 9.84 -29.31
#